data_AF-B6IX95-F1
#
_entry.id   AF-B6IX95-F1
#
_cell.length_a   1.000
_cell.length_b   1.000
_cell.length_c   1.000
_cell.angle_alpha   90.00
_cell.angle_beta   90.00
_cell.angle_gamma   90.00
#
_symmetry.space_group_name_H-M   'P 1'
#
loop_
_entity.id
_entity.type
_entity.pdbx_description
1 polymer ?
#
loop_
_entity_poly.entity_id
_entity_poly.type
_entity_poly.pdbx_seq_one_letter_code
_entity_poly.pdbx_strand_id
1 'polypeptide(L)'
;MDAADNAGLQGALRQVAAKPVDEVVGWANPDSGKRGAVKILRDGYDSDNRPCREFHSVVILDKLYQHATGFLCRQPDGAWEVADLREFPLFRRPD
;
A
#
# COMPACT_ATOMS: atom_id res chain seq x y z
N MET A 1 -14.29 -1.97 -0.08
CA MET A 1 -13.82 -0.87 -0.94
C MET A 1 -14.64 -0.91 -2.22
N ASP A 2 -15.02 0.25 -2.75
CA ASP A 2 -15.61 0.34 -4.10
C ASP A 2 -14.52 0.40 -5.18
N ALA A 3 -14.93 0.53 -6.45
CA ALA A 3 -14.00 0.56 -7.58
C ALA A 3 -13.05 1.76 -7.54
N ALA A 4 -13.51 2.93 -7.12
CA ALA A 4 -12.70 4.15 -7.06
C ALA A 4 -11.71 4.10 -5.88
N ASP A 5 -12.12 3.53 -4.74
CA ASP A 5 -11.23 3.21 -3.62
C ASP A 5 -10.08 2.30 -4.07
N ASN A 6 -10.42 1.21 -4.76
CA ASN A 6 -9.45 0.25 -5.27
C ASN A 6 -8.51 0.92 -6.28
N ALA A 7 -9.04 1.75 -7.19
CA ALA A 7 -8.25 2.48 -8.17
C ALA A 7 -7.26 3.45 -7.50
N GLY A 8 -7.69 4.16 -6.45
CA GLY A 8 -6.85 5.07 -5.67
C GLY A 8 -5.70 4.34 -4.97
N LEU A 9 -6.02 3.25 -4.26
CA LEU A 9 -5.01 2.43 -3.58
C LEU A 9 -4.01 1.81 -4.59
N GLN A 10 -4.50 1.25 -5.69
CA GLN A 10 -3.65 0.67 -6.74
C GLN A 10 -2.77 1.73 -7.41
N GLY A 11 -3.28 2.96 -7.59
CA GLY A 11 -2.50 4.10 -8.06
C GLY A 11 -1.36 4.44 -7.10
N ALA A 12 -1.65 4.53 -5.80
CA ALA A 12 -0.66 4.80 -4.78
C ALA A 12 0.43 3.69 -4.70
N LEU A 13 0.04 2.42 -4.80
CA LEU A 13 0.98 1.29 -4.85
C LEU A 13 1.92 1.36 -6.06
N ARG A 14 1.39 1.66 -7.25
CA ARG A 14 2.23 1.84 -8.45
C ARG A 14 3.19 3.01 -8.33
N GLN A 15 2.71 4.13 -7.78
CA GLN A 15 3.52 5.34 -7.65
C GLN A 15 4.62 5.17 -6.59
N VAL A 16 4.30 4.58 -5.43
CA VAL A 16 5.27 4.40 -4.33
C VAL A 16 6.37 3.41 -4.70
N ALA A 17 6.09 2.47 -5.62
CA ALA A 17 7.07 1.49 -6.09
C ALA A 17 8.36 2.12 -6.63
N ALA A 18 8.28 3.33 -7.20
CA ALA A 18 9.42 4.09 -7.74
C ALA A 18 10.01 5.11 -6.76
N LYS A 19 9.48 5.22 -5.53
CA LYS A 19 9.92 6.20 -4.54
C LYS A 19 11.02 5.64 -3.62
N PRO A 20 11.86 6.49 -3.02
CA PRO A 20 12.77 6.08 -1.94
C PRO A 20 12.04 5.45 -0.76
N VAL A 21 12.78 4.72 0.06
CA VAL A 21 12.31 4.25 1.38
C VAL A 21 11.83 5.44 2.21
N ASP A 22 10.76 5.24 2.98
CA ASP A 22 10.05 6.21 3.82
C ASP A 22 9.35 7.39 3.10
N GLU A 23 9.41 7.49 1.76
CA GLU A 23 8.55 8.43 1.04
C GLU A 23 7.09 7.94 1.03
N VAL A 24 6.16 8.85 1.34
CA VAL A 24 4.73 8.56 1.46
C VAL A 24 3.98 9.00 0.22
N VAL A 25 3.14 8.11 -0.33
CA VAL A 25 2.18 8.43 -1.40
C VAL A 25 0.76 8.31 -0.86
N GLY A 26 0.01 9.42 -0.90
CA GLY A 26 -1.39 9.48 -0.48
C GLY A 26 -2.38 9.26 -1.62
N TRP A 27 -3.59 8.83 -1.27
CA TRP A 27 -4.75 8.78 -2.16
C TRP A 27 -6.04 9.14 -1.40
N ALA A 28 -7.06 9.60 -2.12
CA ALA A 28 -8.36 9.89 -1.54
C ALA A 28 -9.48 9.62 -2.54
N ASN A 29 -10.60 9.11 -2.05
CA ASN A 29 -11.87 9.00 -2.76
C ASN A 29 -12.91 9.88 -2.03
N PRO A 30 -13.25 11.08 -2.55
CA PRO A 30 -14.19 11.97 -1.92
C PRO A 30 -15.62 11.42 -1.89
N ASP A 31 -16.00 10.55 -2.83
CA ASP A 31 -17.36 10.01 -2.93
C ASP A 31 -17.65 9.00 -1.81
N SER A 32 -16.65 8.20 -1.44
CA SER A 32 -16.76 7.20 -0.37
C SER A 32 -16.26 7.69 0.99
N GLY A 33 -15.60 8.85 1.03
CA GLY A 33 -14.90 9.39 2.20
C GLY A 33 -13.62 8.65 2.60
N LYS A 34 -13.26 7.57 1.90
CA LYS A 34 -12.02 6.83 2.18
C LYS A 34 -10.81 7.57 1.66
N ARG A 35 -9.75 7.53 2.44
CA ARG A 35 -8.43 8.03 2.05
C ARG A 35 -7.37 7.09 2.57
N GLY A 36 -6.16 7.19 2.07
CA GLY A 36 -5.09 6.34 2.53
C GLY A 36 -3.73 6.83 2.12
N ALA A 37 -2.74 6.08 2.56
CA ALA A 37 -1.36 6.32 2.21
C ALA A 37 -0.58 5.00 2.16
N VAL A 38 0.44 4.97 1.34
CA VAL A 38 1.37 3.84 1.21
C VAL A 38 2.80 4.38 1.31
N LYS A 39 3.69 3.65 1.97
CA LYS A 39 5.13 3.93 1.99
C LYS A 39 5.96 2.65 1.90
N ILE A 40 7.16 2.75 1.33
CA ILE A 40 8.15 1.66 1.38
C ILE A 40 8.85 1.68 2.75
N LEU A 41 8.92 0.52 3.39
CA LEU A 41 9.61 0.32 4.67
C LEU A 41 11.07 -0.09 4.48
N ARG A 42 11.34 -0.97 3.51
CA ARG A 42 12.69 -1.46 3.20
C ARG A 42 12.72 -2.18 1.85
N ASP A 43 13.92 -2.27 1.29
CA ASP A 43 14.23 -3.04 0.11
C ASP A 43 14.81 -4.41 0.49
N GLY A 44 14.57 -5.42 -0.34
CA GLY A 44 15.03 -6.78 -0.14
C GLY A 44 14.88 -7.64 -1.39
N TYR A 45 15.01 -8.95 -1.20
CA TYR A 45 14.88 -9.95 -2.25
C TYR A 45 14.06 -11.13 -1.74
N ASP A 46 13.32 -11.78 -2.62
CA ASP A 46 12.65 -13.06 -2.30
C ASP A 46 13.58 -14.27 -2.46
N SER A 47 13.03 -15.48 -2.28
CA SER A 47 13.78 -16.74 -2.41
C SER A 47 14.34 -17.00 -3.81
N ASP A 48 13.75 -16.39 -4.83
CA ASP A 48 14.17 -16.51 -6.23
C ASP A 48 15.11 -15.36 -6.63
N ASN A 49 15.59 -14.58 -5.66
CA ASN A 49 16.47 -13.42 -5.85
C ASN A 49 15.82 -12.32 -6.71
N ARG A 50 14.49 -12.19 -6.68
CA ARG A 50 13.76 -11.08 -7.29
C ARG A 50 13.73 -9.88 -6.34
N PRO A 51 13.97 -8.64 -6.82
CA PRO A 51 13.86 -7.46 -5.99
C PRO A 51 12.44 -7.30 -5.44
N CYS A 52 12.31 -7.11 -4.13
CA CYS A 52 11.05 -6.85 -3.45
C CYS A 52 11.19 -5.65 -2.51
N ARG A 53 10.13 -4.87 -2.37
CA ARG A 53 10.06 -3.71 -1.47
C ARG A 53 8.93 -3.92 -0.49
N GLU A 54 9.23 -4.01 0.80
CA GLU A 54 8.18 -4.10 1.81
C GLU A 54 7.48 -2.75 1.91
N PHE A 55 6.15 -2.75 1.91
CA PHE A 55 5.35 -1.55 2.09
C PHE A 55 4.45 -1.64 3.32
N HIS A 56 4.13 -0.48 3.86
CA HIS A 56 3.01 -0.28 4.77
C HIS A 56 1.94 0.53 4.06
N SER A 57 0.69 0.12 4.23
CA SER A 57 -0.50 0.82 3.74
C SER A 57 -1.44 1.10 4.90
N VAL A 58 -2.12 2.24 4.82
CA VAL A 58 -3.23 2.58 5.70
C VAL A 58 -4.42 3.07 4.88
N VAL A 59 -5.60 2.57 5.19
CA VAL A 59 -6.89 3.06 4.69
C VAL A 59 -7.67 3.63 5.87
N ILE A 60 -8.21 4.83 5.70
CA ILE A 60 -8.87 5.62 6.73
C ILE A 60 -10.28 5.94 6.27
N LEU A 61 -11.26 5.66 7.13
CA LEU A 61 -12.64 6.11 7.01
C LEU A 61 -13.08 6.63 8.38
N ASP A 62 -13.35 7.94 8.48
CA ASP A 62 -13.62 8.61 9.75
C ASP A 62 -12.54 8.33 10.82
N LYS A 63 -12.92 7.58 11.87
CA LYS A 63 -12.06 7.16 12.99
C LYS A 63 -11.52 5.73 12.83
N LEU A 64 -11.85 5.05 11.74
CA LEU A 64 -11.42 3.70 11.43
C LEU A 64 -10.15 3.72 10.59
N TYR A 65 -9.16 2.93 11.01
CA TYR A 65 -7.87 2.77 10.39
C TYR A 65 -7.66 1.28 10.10
N GLN A 66 -7.54 0.93 8.83
CA GLN A 66 -7.12 -0.40 8.39
C GLN A 66 -5.66 -0.32 7.98
N HIS A 67 -4.81 -1.06 8.68
CA HIS A 67 -3.40 -1.17 8.31
C HIS A 67 -3.16 -2.45 7.52
N ALA A 68 -2.23 -2.40 6.58
CA ALA A 68 -1.72 -3.57 5.89
C ALA A 68 -0.22 -3.45 5.65
N THR A 69 0.46 -4.58 5.56
CA THR A 69 1.82 -4.70 5.04
C THR A 69 1.85 -5.70 3.92
N GLY A 70 2.82 -5.60 3.02
CA GLY A 70 3.05 -6.58 1.98
C GLY A 70 4.34 -6.25 1.24
N PHE A 71 4.58 -6.94 0.14
CA PHE A 71 5.73 -6.68 -0.71
C PHE A 71 5.28 -6.23 -2.10
N LEU A 72 5.99 -5.27 -2.67
CA LEU A 72 5.99 -5.01 -4.11
C LEU A 72 7.18 -5.76 -4.68
N CYS A 73 6.95 -6.88 -5.37
CA CYS A 73 8.01 -7.68 -6.00
C CYS A 73 8.07 -7.39 -7.50
N ARG A 74 9.28 -7.27 -8.02
CA ARG A 74 9.52 -6.91 -9.42
C ARG A 74 9.41 -8.14 -10.31
N GLN A 75 8.52 -8.07 -11.28
CA GLN A 75 8.33 -9.08 -12.30
C GLN A 75 9.41 -9.00 -13.39
N PRO A 76 9.61 -10.08 -14.18
CA PRO A 76 10.60 -10.10 -15.27
C PRO A 76 10.39 -9.03 -16.35
N ASP A 77 9.15 -8.61 -16.57
CA ASP A 77 8.78 -7.52 -17.49
C ASP A 77 9.05 -6.12 -16.90
N GLY A 78 9.49 -6.06 -15.64
CA GLY A 78 9.83 -4.84 -14.91
C GLY A 78 8.67 -4.25 -14.12
N ALA A 79 7.45 -4.79 -14.20
CA ALA A 79 6.32 -4.36 -13.40
C ALA A 79 6.51 -4.70 -11.91
N TRP A 80 5.88 -3.94 -11.02
CA TRP A 80 5.84 -4.25 -9.59
C TRP A 80 4.47 -4.79 -9.23
N GLU A 81 4.42 -5.95 -8.58
CA GLU A 81 3.18 -6.59 -8.15
C GLU A 81 3.14 -6.81 -6.65
N VAL A 82 1.94 -6.76 -6.07
CA VAL A 82 1.74 -7.01 -4.64
C VAL A 82 1.84 -8.50 -4.35
N ALA A 83 2.65 -8.86 -3.36
CA ALA A 83 2.79 -10.20 -2.82
C ALA A 83 2.64 -10.17 -1.29
N ASP A 84 2.20 -11.31 -0.72
CA ASP A 84 2.06 -11.54 0.72
C ASP A 84 1.36 -10.40 1.49
N LEU A 85 0.27 -9.89 0.94
CA LEU A 85 -0.54 -8.87 1.59
C LEU A 85 -1.11 -9.41 2.91
N ARG A 86 -0.73 -8.77 4.01
CA ARG A 86 -1.27 -9.01 5.34
C ARG A 86 -2.01 -7.78 5.82
N GLU A 87 -3.32 -7.92 5.99
CA GLU A 87 -4.15 -6.93 6.65
C GLU A 87 -4.12 -7.14 8.18
N PHE A 88 -4.12 -6.05 8.91
CA PHE A 88 -4.24 -6.04 10.37
C PHE A 88 -5.68 -5.72 10.77
N PRO A 89 -6.10 -6.12 11.99
CA PRO A 89 -7.41 -5.76 12.52
C PRO A 89 -7.69 -4.26 12.43
N LEU A 90 -8.95 -3.92 12.15
CA LEU A 90 -9.40 -2.54 12.11
C LEU A 90 -9.18 -1.86 13.46
N PHE A 91 -8.45 -0.76 13.46
CA PHE A 91 -8.22 0.06 14.63
C PHE A 91 -9.16 1.27 14.60
N ARG A 92 -9.86 1.52 15.71
CA ARG A 92 -10.63 2.75 15.90
C ARG A 92 -9.84 3.69 16.79
N ARG A 93 -9.51 4.89 16.32
CA ARG A 93 -8.89 5.91 17.18
C ARG A 93 -9.87 6.29 18.30
N PRO A 94 -9.44 6.28 19.58
CA PRO A 94 -10.16 6.92 20.66
C PRO A 94 -10.25 8.43 20.45
N ASP A 95 -11.27 9.04 21.06
CA ASP A 95 -11.53 10.48 21.05
C ASP A 95 -10.68 11.24 22.07
#